data_AF-A0A508T8K3-F1
#
_entry.id   AF-A0A508T8K3-F1
#
_cell.length_a   1.000
_cell.length_b   1.000
_cell.length_c   1.000
_cell.angle_alpha   90.00
_cell.angle_beta   90.00
_cell.angle_gamma   90.00
#
_symmetry.space_group_name_H-M   'P 1'
#
loop_
_entity.id
_entity.type
_entity.pdbx_description
1 polymer ?
#
loop_
_entity_poly.entity_id
_entity_poly.type
_entity_poly.pdbx_seq_one_letter_code
_entity_poly.pdbx_strand_id
1 'polypeptide(L)'
;MTFIAALRHDQISAPWVIDGPINGELFTLYVEKVLAPTLAKGEVVILDNLGSHKGKSARNAIRATGAHLLFLPPYSPDLNPIEQVFAKLKHLMRAAEPRDVEATWRKVGELLDLFSAQECANYLKNSGYVSV
;
A
#
# COMPACT_ATOMS: atom_id res chain seq x y z
N MET A 1 -8.10 14.07 0.27
CA MET A 1 -7.25 13.15 1.03
C MET A 1 -7.05 11.84 0.27
N THR A 2 -5.82 11.36 0.19
CA THR A 2 -5.43 10.07 -0.37
C THR A 2 -4.68 9.28 0.70
N PHE A 3 -5.02 8.00 0.85
CA PHE A 3 -4.28 7.06 1.70
C PHE A 3 -3.47 6.13 0.80
N ILE A 4 -2.21 5.90 1.16
CA ILE A 4 -1.30 4.95 0.50
C ILE A 4 -0.64 4.09 1.56
N ALA A 5 -0.44 2.81 1.25
CA ALA A 5 0.21 1.84 2.11
C ALA A 5 0.78 0.69 1.27
N ALA A 6 1.53 -0.21 1.91
CA ALA A 6 1.94 -1.49 1.38
C ALA A 6 1.28 -2.63 2.16
N LEU A 7 0.91 -3.71 1.48
CA LEU A 7 0.47 -4.96 2.12
C LEU A 7 1.64 -5.95 2.10
N ARG A 8 1.94 -6.51 3.27
CA ARG A 8 2.86 -7.63 3.45
C ARG A 8 2.07 -8.85 3.93
N HIS A 9 2.67 -10.03 3.90
CA HIS A 9 2.00 -11.26 4.33
C HIS A 9 1.55 -11.27 5.79
N ASP A 10 2.13 -10.41 6.61
CA ASP A 10 1.98 -10.40 8.06
C ASP A 10 1.43 -9.07 8.60
N GLN A 11 1.34 -8.02 7.77
CA GLN A 11 0.96 -6.68 8.22
C GLN A 11 0.66 -5.71 7.06
N ILE A 12 -0.02 -4.61 7.40
CA ILE A 12 -0.01 -3.39 6.58
C ILE A 12 1.23 -2.57 6.97
N SER A 13 2.02 -2.18 5.99
CA SER A 13 3.27 -1.44 6.18
C SER A 13 3.24 -0.09 5.45
N ALA A 14 4.15 0.79 5.83
CA ALA A 14 4.36 2.10 5.21
C ALA A 14 3.06 2.93 5.01
N PRO A 15 2.14 3.03 5.99
CA PRO A 15 0.95 3.84 5.81
C PRO A 15 1.31 5.33 5.74
N TRP A 16 0.71 6.05 4.79
CA TRP A 16 0.84 7.50 4.68
C TRP A 16 -0.46 8.14 4.18
N VAL A 17 -0.77 9.31 4.72
CA VAL A 17 -1.93 10.11 4.33
C VAL A 17 -1.46 11.40 3.67
N ILE A 18 -2.04 11.70 2.52
CA ILE A 18 -1.72 12.86 1.68
C ILE A 18 -2.96 13.73 1.59
N ASP A 19 -2.81 15.04 1.82
CA ASP A 19 -3.89 15.99 1.59
C ASP A 19 -3.94 16.43 0.12
N GLY A 20 -4.60 15.62 -0.71
CA GLY A 20 -4.77 15.87 -2.13
C GLY A 20 -4.61 14.61 -2.97
N PRO A 21 -4.76 14.72 -4.30
CA PRO A 21 -4.52 13.61 -5.20
C PRO A 21 -3.03 13.26 -5.25
N ILE A 22 -2.72 11.97 -5.39
CA ILE A 22 -1.35 11.52 -5.60
C ILE A 22 -0.91 11.75 -7.05
N ASN A 23 0.35 12.17 -7.23
CA ASN A 23 1.01 12.29 -8.53
C ASN A 23 2.38 11.59 -8.50
N GLY A 24 3.14 11.63 -9.60
CA GLY A 24 4.45 10.96 -9.68
C GLY A 24 5.50 11.49 -8.69
N GLU A 25 5.46 12.79 -8.37
CA GLU A 25 6.39 13.41 -7.42
C GLU A 25 6.07 12.99 -5.98
N LEU A 26 4.80 13.09 -5.57
CA LEU A 26 4.35 12.64 -4.26
C LEU A 26 4.52 11.13 -4.07
N PHE A 27 4.29 10.34 -5.13
CA PHE A 27 4.56 8.90 -5.09
C PHE A 27 6.06 8.63 -4.92
N THR A 28 6.93 9.36 -5.61
CA THR A 28 8.38 9.24 -5.43
C THR A 28 8.79 9.59 -4.00
N LEU A 29 8.25 10.67 -3.44
CA LEU A 29 8.50 11.08 -2.07
C LEU A 29 8.04 10.01 -1.07
N TYR A 30 6.85 9.45 -1.25
CA TYR A 30 6.35 8.32 -0.47
C TYR A 30 7.32 7.14 -0.51
N VAL A 31 7.77 6.77 -1.71
CA VAL A 31 8.68 5.64 -1.88
C VAL A 31 10.00 5.88 -1.16
N GLU A 32 10.60 7.05 -1.32
CA GLU A 32 11.90 7.37 -0.72
C GLU A 32 11.84 7.51 0.80
N LYS A 33 10.77 8.10 1.34
CA LYS A 33 10.69 8.47 2.75
C LYS A 33 9.96 7.48 3.62
N VAL A 34 9.05 6.71 3.05
CA VAL A 34 8.13 5.85 3.82
C VAL A 34 8.28 4.39 3.42
N LEU A 35 8.22 4.06 2.12
CA LEU A 35 8.29 2.66 1.69
C LEU A 35 9.70 2.07 1.78
N ALA A 36 10.68 2.66 1.11
CA ALA A 36 12.03 2.11 0.99
C ALA A 36 12.71 1.83 2.34
N PRO A 37 12.57 2.67 3.39
CA PRO A 37 13.12 2.36 4.72
C PRO A 37 12.56 1.07 5.35
N THR A 38 11.41 0.59 4.90
CA THR A 38 10.78 -0.65 5.41
C THR A 38 11.19 -1.90 4.64
N LEU A 39 11.92 -1.76 3.53
CA LEU A 39 12.26 -2.87 2.64
C LEU A 39 13.58 -3.53 3.04
N ALA A 40 13.66 -4.84 2.81
CA ALA A 40 14.89 -5.62 2.94
C ALA A 40 15.38 -6.16 1.59
N LYS A 41 16.68 -6.52 1.54
CA LYS A 41 17.29 -7.14 0.37
C LYS A 41 16.56 -8.44 0.00
N GLY A 42 16.26 -8.60 -1.28
CA GLY A 42 15.57 -9.79 -1.81
C GLY A 42 14.05 -9.73 -1.75
N GLU A 43 13.46 -8.72 -1.11
CA GLU A 43 12.01 -8.51 -1.14
C GLU A 43 11.53 -8.08 -2.52
N VAL A 44 10.25 -8.32 -2.81
CA VAL A 44 9.62 -7.96 -4.08
C VAL A 44 8.53 -6.93 -3.82
N VAL A 45 8.72 -5.72 -4.35
CA VAL A 45 7.67 -4.70 -4.40
C VAL A 45 6.86 -4.92 -5.67
N ILE A 46 5.55 -5.04 -5.51
CA ILE A 46 4.61 -5.20 -6.62
C ILE A 46 3.70 -3.98 -6.62
N LEU A 47 3.67 -3.26 -7.74
CA LEU A 47 2.86 -2.06 -7.90
C LEU A 47 1.83 -2.24 -9.01
N ASP A 48 0.69 -1.57 -8.87
CA ASP A 48 -0.21 -1.35 -9.99
C ASP A 48 0.49 -0.59 -11.14
N ASN A 49 -0.02 -0.75 -12.36
CA ASN A 49 0.59 -0.26 -13.59
C ASN A 49 0.31 1.23 -13.90
N LEU A 50 -0.25 1.97 -12.94
CA LEU A 50 -0.51 3.41 -13.04
C LEU A 50 0.74 4.22 -13.43
N GLY A 51 0.56 5.25 -14.27
CA GLY A 51 1.66 6.09 -14.76
C GLY A 51 2.47 6.78 -13.65
N SER A 52 1.82 7.19 -12.55
CA SER A 52 2.48 7.81 -11.39
C SER A 52 3.48 6.88 -10.70
N HIS A 53 3.31 5.56 -10.81
CA HIS A 53 4.21 4.58 -10.18
C HIS A 53 5.52 4.35 -10.96
N LYS A 54 5.63 4.90 -12.19
CA LYS A 54 6.71 4.58 -13.13
C LYS A 54 7.92 5.52 -13.06
N GLY A 55 7.95 6.42 -12.07
CA GLY A 55 9.05 7.37 -11.86
C GLY A 55 10.42 6.68 -11.71
N LYS A 56 11.44 7.22 -12.39
CA LYS A 56 12.81 6.68 -12.34
C LYS A 56 13.40 6.74 -10.92
N SER A 57 13.15 7.83 -10.20
CA SER A 57 13.64 8.00 -8.83
C SER A 57 13.03 6.99 -7.86
N ALA A 58 11.70 6.80 -7.89
CA ALA A 58 11.02 5.77 -7.10
C ALA A 58 11.60 4.36 -7.35
N ARG A 59 11.81 3.99 -8.63
CA ARG A 59 12.43 2.71 -9.00
C ARG A 59 13.84 2.57 -8.43
N ASN A 60 14.65 3.63 -8.53
CA ASN A 60 16.03 3.61 -8.02
C ASN A 60 16.05 3.49 -6.50
N ALA A 61 15.17 4.19 -5.79
CA ALA A 61 15.04 4.13 -4.34
C ALA A 61 14.70 2.71 -3.86
N ILE A 62 13.75 2.03 -4.50
CA ILE A 62 13.42 0.63 -4.18
C ILE A 62 14.63 -0.27 -4.42
N ARG A 63 15.27 -0.17 -5.59
CA ARG A 63 16.40 -1.04 -5.95
C ARG A 63 17.64 -0.80 -5.08
N ALA A 64 17.83 0.41 -4.56
CA ALA A 64 18.94 0.72 -3.65
C ALA A 64 18.87 -0.06 -2.33
N THR A 65 17.67 -0.51 -1.92
CA THR A 65 17.49 -1.39 -0.74
C THR A 65 17.90 -2.85 -1.02
N GLY A 66 18.15 -3.19 -2.29
CA GLY A 66 18.34 -4.58 -2.74
C GLY A 66 17.02 -5.33 -3.00
N ALA A 67 15.88 -4.64 -2.97
CA ALA A 67 14.58 -5.19 -3.36
C ALA A 67 14.38 -5.19 -4.88
N HIS A 68 13.52 -6.09 -5.34
CA HIS A 68 13.03 -6.17 -6.71
C HIS A 68 11.75 -5.34 -6.88
N LEU A 69 11.51 -4.86 -8.10
CA LEU A 69 10.30 -4.12 -8.45
C LEU A 69 9.62 -4.79 -9.64
N LEU A 70 8.35 -5.16 -9.46
CA LEU A 70 7.46 -5.68 -10.50
C LEU A 70 6.23 -4.78 -10.64
N PHE A 71 5.65 -4.78 -11.83
CA PHE A 71 4.37 -4.12 -12.11
C PHE A 71 3.35 -5.18 -12.50
N LEU A 72 2.12 -5.00 -12.04
CA LEU A 72 1.00 -5.81 -12.50
C LEU A 72 0.70 -5.56 -13.98
N PRO A 73 0.11 -6.54 -14.68
CA PRO A 73 -0.44 -6.29 -16.01
C PRO A 73 -1.51 -5.18 -15.95
N PRO A 74 -1.69 -4.39 -17.02
CA PRO A 74 -2.74 -3.39 -17.07
C PRO A 74 -4.12 -3.99 -16.75
N TYR A 75 -4.96 -3.23 -16.03
CA TYR A 75 -6.34 -3.61 -15.71
C TYR A 75 -6.49 -4.96 -14.98
N SER A 76 -5.52 -5.32 -14.14
CA SER A 76 -5.55 -6.56 -13.33
C SER A 76 -5.71 -6.27 -11.82
N PRO A 77 -6.82 -5.63 -11.39
CA PRO A 77 -7.04 -5.31 -9.97
C PRO A 77 -7.26 -6.55 -9.11
N ASP A 78 -7.70 -7.67 -9.70
CA ASP A 78 -7.82 -8.98 -9.08
C ASP A 78 -6.47 -9.52 -8.58
N LEU A 79 -5.40 -9.18 -9.28
CA LEU A 79 -4.02 -9.49 -8.90
C LEU A 79 -3.44 -8.49 -7.88
N ASN A 80 -4.19 -7.46 -7.46
CA ASN A 80 -3.73 -6.48 -6.49
C ASN A 80 -4.37 -6.69 -5.10
N PRO A 81 -3.73 -7.45 -4.19
CA PRO A 81 -4.35 -7.89 -2.93
C PRO A 81 -4.67 -6.73 -1.98
N ILE A 82 -3.96 -5.60 -2.07
CA ILE A 82 -4.22 -4.43 -1.22
C ILE A 82 -5.57 -3.77 -1.52
N GLU A 83 -6.18 -4.02 -2.68
CA GLU A 83 -7.53 -3.50 -2.98
C GLU A 83 -8.57 -4.08 -2.01
N GLN A 84 -8.38 -5.32 -1.54
CA GLN A 84 -9.25 -5.95 -0.54
C GLN A 84 -9.09 -5.27 0.84
N VAL A 85 -7.86 -4.92 1.21
CA VAL A 85 -7.57 -4.12 2.41
C VAL A 85 -8.28 -2.78 2.34
N PHE A 86 -8.15 -2.07 1.21
CA PHE A 86 -8.81 -0.77 1.03
C PHE A 86 -10.33 -0.87 1.03
N ALA A 87 -10.91 -1.95 0.50
CA ALA A 87 -12.35 -2.18 0.57
C ALA A 87 -12.83 -2.30 2.03
N LYS A 88 -12.17 -3.13 2.85
CA LYS A 88 -12.48 -3.27 4.28
C LYS A 88 -12.24 -1.95 5.05
N LEU A 89 -11.10 -1.29 4.83
CA LEU A 89 -10.77 -0.03 5.50
C LEU A 89 -11.81 1.06 5.20
N LYS A 90 -12.24 1.19 3.93
CA LYS A 90 -13.31 2.13 3.54
C LYS A 90 -14.62 1.82 4.26
N HIS A 91 -14.98 0.55 4.42
CA HIS A 91 -16.18 0.16 5.15
C HIS A 91 -16.10 0.58 6.63
N LEU A 92 -14.98 0.30 7.29
CA LEU A 92 -14.74 0.68 8.69
C LEU A 92 -14.74 2.20 8.89
N MET A 93 -14.10 2.94 7.98
CA MET A 93 -14.08 4.41 8.01
C MET A 93 -15.47 5.02 7.86
N ARG A 94 -16.33 4.44 7.01
CA ARG A 94 -17.72 4.87 6.86
C ARG A 94 -18.52 4.64 8.14
N ALA A 95 -18.31 3.51 8.82
CA ALA A 95 -18.96 3.22 10.09
C ALA A 95 -18.48 4.14 11.23
N ALA A 96 -17.23 4.60 11.18
CA ALA A 96 -16.64 5.46 12.21
C ALA A 96 -17.02 6.95 12.11
N GLU A 97 -17.50 7.42 10.95
CA GLU A 97 -17.98 8.78 10.69
C GLU A 97 -17.11 9.93 11.30
N PRO A 98 -15.79 9.99 11.05
CA PRO A 98 -14.97 11.09 11.54
C PRO A 98 -15.43 12.43 10.96
N ARG A 99 -15.42 13.48 11.78
CA ARG A 99 -16.04 14.78 11.46
C ARG A 99 -15.06 15.85 10.98
N ASP A 100 -13.77 15.57 11.05
CA ASP A 100 -12.72 16.46 10.56
C ASP A 100 -11.51 15.67 10.02
N VAL A 101 -10.57 16.39 9.41
CA VAL A 101 -9.40 15.81 8.74
C VAL A 101 -8.47 15.12 9.73
N GLU A 102 -8.24 15.71 10.90
CA GLU A 102 -7.32 15.16 11.89
C GLU A 102 -7.89 13.89 12.54
N ALA A 103 -9.18 13.92 12.89
CA ALA A 103 -9.92 12.75 13.36
C ALA A 103 -9.91 11.63 12.32
N THR A 104 -10.01 11.97 11.03
CA THR A 104 -9.91 11.01 9.93
C THR A 104 -8.53 10.34 9.93
N TRP A 105 -7.45 11.11 10.08
CA TRP A 105 -6.08 10.56 10.07
C TRP A 105 -5.82 9.64 11.26
N ARG A 106 -6.19 10.08 12.46
CA ARG A 106 -6.06 9.27 13.69
C ARG A 106 -6.87 7.99 13.57
N LYS A 107 -8.12 8.09 13.09
CA LYS A 107 -8.99 6.93 12.91
C LYS A 107 -8.44 5.94 11.91
N VAL A 108 -7.88 6.38 10.79
CA VAL A 108 -7.21 5.47 9.84
C VAL A 108 -6.12 4.69 10.56
N GLY A 109 -5.25 5.36 11.33
CA GLY A 109 -4.19 4.70 12.10
C GLY A 109 -4.73 3.62 13.03
N GLU A 110 -5.72 3.94 13.86
CA GLU A 110 -6.36 2.99 14.79
C GLU A 110 -7.00 1.79 14.07
N LEU A 111 -7.60 2.01 12.89
CA LEU A 111 -8.25 0.94 12.15
C LEU A 111 -7.26 -0.02 11.48
N LEU A 112 -6.02 0.40 11.23
CA LEU A 112 -4.98 -0.48 10.70
C LEU A 112 -4.64 -1.61 11.68
N ASP A 113 -4.80 -1.39 12.99
CA ASP A 113 -4.58 -2.42 14.02
C ASP A 113 -5.62 -3.56 13.97
N LEU A 114 -6.72 -3.39 13.23
CA LEU A 114 -7.75 -4.41 13.04
C LEU A 114 -7.42 -5.42 11.93
N PHE A 115 -6.27 -5.28 11.27
CA PHE A 115 -5.82 -6.18 10.22
C PHE A 115 -4.76 -7.14 10.79
N SER A 116 -5.20 -8.35 11.13
CA SER A 116 -4.30 -9.38 11.67
C SER A 116 -3.33 -9.92 10.62
N ALA A 117 -2.20 -10.48 11.06
CA ALA A 117 -1.24 -11.14 10.17
C ALA A 117 -1.89 -12.26 9.33
N GLN A 118 -2.76 -13.06 9.94
CA GLN A 118 -3.48 -14.13 9.22
C GLN A 118 -4.39 -13.56 8.13
N GLU A 119 -5.05 -12.44 8.41
CA GLU A 119 -5.90 -11.76 7.44
C GLU A 119 -5.08 -11.18 6.27
N CYS A 120 -3.94 -10.56 6.56
CA CYS A 120 -3.00 -10.09 5.53
C CYS A 120 -2.52 -11.23 4.61
N ALA A 121 -2.15 -12.37 5.19
CA ALA A 121 -1.78 -13.56 4.43
C ALA A 121 -2.93 -14.07 3.55
N ASN A 122 -4.16 -14.04 4.06
CA ASN A 122 -5.35 -14.47 3.33
C ASN A 122 -5.61 -13.59 2.09
N TYR A 123 -5.38 -12.27 2.16
CA TYR A 123 -5.51 -11.39 0.99
C TYR A 123 -4.54 -11.78 -0.13
N LEU A 124 -3.28 -12.06 0.20
CA LEU A 124 -2.29 -12.52 -0.78
C LEU A 124 -2.68 -13.88 -1.37
N LYS A 125 -3.11 -14.82 -0.53
CA LYS A 125 -3.59 -16.13 -0.99
C LYS A 125 -4.77 -15.98 -1.95
N ASN A 126 -5.73 -15.11 -1.62
CA ASN A 126 -6.91 -14.88 -2.45
C ASN A 126 -6.57 -14.28 -3.82
N SER A 127 -5.53 -13.46 -3.92
CA SER A 127 -5.03 -12.90 -5.19
C SER A 127 -4.01 -13.80 -5.91
N GLY A 128 -3.84 -15.07 -5.49
CA GLY A 128 -3.03 -16.05 -6.21
C GLY A 128 -1.52 -16.01 -5.95
N TYR A 129 -1.07 -15.32 -4.89
CA TYR A 129 0.37 -15.20 -4.56
C TYR A 129 0.95 -16.41 -3.81
N VAL A 130 0.10 -17.36 -3.41
CA VAL A 130 0.50 -18.54 -2.65
C VAL A 130 -0.07 -19.77 -3.35
N SER A 131 0.78 -20.78 -3.59
CA SER A 131 0.31 -22.07 -4.08
C SER A 131 -0.60 -22.71 -3.04
N VAL A 132 -1.74 -23.22 -3.50
CA VAL A 132 -2.64 -24.07 -2.70
C VAL A 132 -2.06 -25.47 -2.61
#